data_AF-A0A0K2ZWG6-F1
#
_entry.id   AF-A0A0K2ZWG6-F1
#
_cell.length_a   1.000
_cell.length_b   1.000
_cell.length_c   1.000
_cell.angle_alpha   90.00
_cell.angle_beta   90.00
_cell.angle_gamma   90.00
#
_symmetry.space_group_name_H-M   'P 1'
#
loop_
_entity.id
_entity.type
_entity.pdbx_description
1 polymer ?
#
loop_
_entity_poly.entity_id
_entity_poly.type
_entity_poly.pdbx_seq_one_letter_code
_entity_poly.pdbx_strand_id
1 'polypeptide(L)'
;MPRHCSHCGLELREVGDFRSCWITVYECPGKRPLHDFLEVGDPRWTFPLLDLNPGVKDRLVNADPALVELAVSRIRMIDYKTISIVDFEKTLLGAFSEPGNAAGQS
;
A
#
# COMPACT_ATOMS: atom_id res chain seq x y z
N MET A 1 -18.73 2.42 -1.39
CA MET A 1 -19.04 1.78 -2.68
C MET A 1 -18.27 0.47 -2.76
N PRO A 2 -18.84 -0.62 -3.28
CA PRO A 2 -18.13 -1.90 -3.36
C PRO A 2 -16.94 -1.81 -4.33
N ARG A 3 -15.79 -2.35 -3.91
CA ARG A 3 -14.58 -2.47 -4.73
C ARG A 3 -14.55 -3.86 -5.35
N HIS A 4 -14.06 -3.95 -6.59
CA HIS A 4 -14.03 -5.21 -7.34
C HIS A 4 -12.61 -5.54 -7.78
N CYS A 5 -12.27 -6.82 -7.78
CA CYS A 5 -10.98 -7.31 -8.24
C CYS A 5 -10.84 -7.07 -9.74
N SER A 6 -9.77 -6.39 -10.17
CA SER A 6 -9.45 -6.17 -11.59
C SER A 6 -9.15 -7.48 -12.35
N HIS A 7 -8.83 -8.57 -11.65
CA HIS A 7 -8.47 -9.85 -12.27
C HIS A 7 -9.63 -10.84 -12.43
N CYS A 8 -10.57 -10.89 -11.47
CA CYS A 8 -11.66 -11.88 -11.48
C CYS A 8 -13.06 -11.25 -11.37
N GLY A 9 -13.17 -9.93 -11.17
CA GLY A 9 -14.43 -9.21 -11.09
C GLY A 9 -15.23 -9.41 -9.80
N LEU A 10 -14.77 -10.26 -8.88
CA LEU A 10 -15.44 -10.47 -7.59
C LEU A 10 -15.31 -9.25 -6.69
N GLU A 11 -16.31 -9.05 -5.84
CA GLU A 11 -16.29 -8.03 -4.80
C GLU A 11 -15.14 -8.32 -3.82
N LEU A 12 -14.36 -7.28 -3.53
CA LEU A 12 -13.25 -7.34 -2.59
C LEU A 12 -13.76 -7.13 -1.17
N ARG A 13 -13.15 -7.84 -0.23
CA ARG A 13 -13.46 -7.76 1.19
C ARG A 13 -12.48 -6.83 1.90
N GLU A 14 -12.97 -5.82 2.60
CA GLU A 14 -12.12 -4.99 3.47
C GLU A 14 -11.52 -5.84 4.61
N VAL A 15 -10.22 -5.69 4.86
CA VAL A 15 -9.49 -6.42 5.90
C VAL A 15 -8.63 -5.48 6.74
N GLY A 16 -8.74 -5.61 8.06
CA GLY A 16 -8.04 -4.76 9.03
C GLY A 16 -8.62 -3.35 9.15
N ASP A 17 -8.21 -2.63 10.20
CA ASP A 17 -8.57 -1.22 10.40
C ASP A 17 -7.31 -0.36 10.30
N PHE A 18 -7.11 0.25 9.13
CA PHE A 18 -5.94 1.10 8.84
C PHE A 18 -6.34 2.54 8.51
N ARG A 19 -7.58 2.92 8.87
CA ARG A 19 -8.16 4.22 8.56
C ARG A 19 -7.41 5.37 9.20
N SER A 20 -6.78 5.15 10.36
CA SER A 20 -5.85 6.08 11.01
C SER A 20 -4.65 6.43 10.13
N CYS A 21 -4.23 5.50 9.28
CA CYS A 21 -3.13 5.65 8.33
C CYS A 21 -3.60 6.06 6.94
N TRP A 22 -4.87 6.49 6.79
CA TRP A 22 -5.46 6.92 5.52
C TRP A 22 -5.43 5.84 4.44
N ILE A 23 -5.44 4.55 4.81
CA ILE A 23 -5.48 3.45 3.87
C ILE A 23 -6.58 2.45 4.21
N THR A 24 -7.01 1.73 3.19
CA THR A 24 -7.93 0.60 3.30
C THR A 24 -7.31 -0.57 2.54
N VAL A 25 -7.21 -1.73 3.20
CA VAL A 25 -6.71 -2.96 2.57
C VAL A 25 -7.90 -3.83 2.22
N TYR A 26 -7.88 -4.38 1.01
CA TYR A 26 -8.93 -5.25 0.51
C TYR A 26 -8.35 -6.60 0.08
N GLU A 27 -9.05 -7.68 0.37
CA GLU A 27 -8.68 -9.05 0.02
C GLU A 27 -9.63 -9.59 -1.06
N CYS A 28 -9.08 -10.24 -2.10
CA CYS A 28 -9.88 -10.92 -3.11
C CYS A 28 -10.21 -12.37 -2.70
N PRO A 29 -11.50 -12.76 -2.59
CA PRO A 29 -11.88 -14.10 -2.15
C PRO A 29 -11.66 -15.20 -3.20
N GLY A 30 -11.53 -14.82 -4.49
CA GLY A 30 -11.56 -15.78 -5.61
C GLY A 30 -10.20 -16.28 -6.11
N LYS A 31 -9.08 -15.71 -5.66
CA LYS A 31 -7.74 -16.18 -6.05
C LYS A 31 -6.99 -16.77 -4.86
N ARG A 32 -6.30 -17.88 -5.11
CA ARG A 32 -5.26 -18.44 -4.22
C ARG A 32 -3.92 -18.46 -4.98
N PRO A 33 -2.82 -17.93 -4.42
CA PRO A 33 -2.73 -17.18 -3.15
C PRO A 33 -3.62 -15.92 -3.18
N LEU A 34 -4.10 -15.50 -2.02
CA LEU A 34 -4.98 -14.34 -1.88
C LEU A 34 -4.23 -13.11 -2.45
N HIS A 35 -4.87 -12.44 -3.40
CA HIS A 35 -4.39 -11.15 -3.90
C HIS A 35 -5.01 -10.06 -3.04
N ASP A 36 -4.14 -9.26 -2.43
CA ASP A 36 -4.54 -8.13 -1.60
C ASP A 36 -4.39 -6.83 -2.41
N PHE A 37 -5.20 -5.84 -2.06
CA PHE A 37 -5.28 -4.57 -2.74
C PHE A 37 -5.22 -3.45 -1.71
N LEU A 38 -4.67 -2.31 -2.10
CA LEU A 38 -4.58 -1.12 -1.26
C LEU A 38 -5.30 0.05 -1.91
N GLU A 39 -6.14 0.70 -1.12
CA GLU A 39 -6.69 2.01 -1.40
C GLU A 39 -6.05 3.04 -0.48
N VAL A 40 -5.68 4.18 -1.05
CA VAL A 40 -5.17 5.33 -0.30
C VAL A 40 -6.23 6.43 -0.30
N GLY A 41 -6.67 6.80 0.89
CA GLY A 41 -7.60 7.89 1.13
C GLY A 41 -6.89 9.24 1.08
N ASP A 42 -7.30 10.10 0.15
CA ASP A 42 -6.92 11.51 0.14
C ASP A 42 -8.13 12.36 -0.29
N PRO A 43 -8.45 13.45 0.42
CA PRO A 43 -9.61 14.27 0.10
C PRO A 43 -9.46 15.06 -1.21
N ARG A 44 -8.23 15.23 -1.72
CA ARG A 44 -7.93 15.97 -2.95
C ARG A 44 -7.79 15.06 -4.17
N TRP A 45 -7.51 13.77 -3.96
CA TRP A 45 -7.17 12.85 -5.03
C TRP A 45 -7.81 11.47 -4.85
N THR A 46 -8.30 10.89 -5.94
CA THR A 46 -8.69 9.48 -5.96
C THR A 46 -7.53 8.66 -6.52
N PHE A 47 -6.85 7.93 -5.64
CA PHE A 47 -5.81 6.99 -6.05
C PHE A 47 -6.45 5.74 -6.68
N PRO A 48 -5.87 5.17 -7.75
CA PRO A 48 -6.29 3.86 -8.23
C PRO A 48 -6.04 2.80 -7.15
N LEU A 49 -6.84 1.74 -7.19
CA LEU A 49 -6.63 0.59 -6.34
C LEU A 49 -5.30 -0.10 -6.73
N LEU A 50 -4.41 -0.29 -5.77
CA LEU A 50 -3.06 -0.79 -5.97
C LEU A 50 -2.99 -2.29 -5.66
N ASP A 51 -2.40 -3.09 -6.55
CA ASP A 51 -2.22 -4.55 -6.35
C ASP A 51 -1.02 -4.79 -5.42
N LEU A 52 -1.25 -5.39 -4.26
CA LEU A 52 -0.19 -5.66 -3.31
C LEU A 52 0.51 -6.98 -3.63
N ASN A 53 1.84 -6.98 -3.54
CA ASN A 53 2.61 -8.21 -3.60
C ASN A 53 2.21 -9.17 -2.46
N PRO A 54 2.24 -10.50 -2.71
CA PRO A 54 1.96 -11.50 -1.69
C PRO A 54 2.79 -11.29 -0.42
N GLY A 55 2.14 -11.30 0.75
CA GLY A 55 2.78 -11.13 2.06
C GLY A 55 2.98 -9.68 2.52
N VAL A 56 2.67 -8.68 1.69
CA VAL A 56 2.67 -7.27 2.12
C VAL A 56 1.59 -7.01 3.17
N LYS A 57 0.41 -7.64 3.05
CA LYS A 57 -0.66 -7.56 4.07
C LYS A 57 -0.18 -8.05 5.44
N ASP A 58 0.45 -9.22 5.52
CA ASP A 58 0.99 -9.73 6.79
C ASP A 58 2.00 -8.78 7.40
N ARG A 59 2.81 -8.11 6.58
CA ARG A 59 3.72 -7.06 7.07
C ARG A 59 2.98 -5.82 7.54
N LEU A 60 1.97 -5.34 6.81
CA LEU A 60 1.15 -4.19 7.19
C LEU A 60 0.46 -4.40 8.54
N VAL A 61 -0.09 -5.59 8.78
CA VAL A 61 -0.74 -5.94 10.06
C VAL A 61 0.23 -5.88 11.23
N ASN A 62 1.52 -6.16 11.00
CA ASN A 62 2.56 -6.18 12.04
C ASN A 62 3.49 -4.96 12.00
N ALA A 63 3.26 -4.00 11.10
CA ALA A 63 4.13 -2.85 10.90
C ALA A 63 3.92 -1.81 12.00
N ASP A 64 4.98 -1.09 12.33
CA ASP A 64 4.87 0.09 13.19
C ASP A 64 4.00 1.16 12.49
N PRO A 65 3.00 1.74 13.18
CA PRO A 65 2.10 2.73 12.58
C PRO A 65 2.84 3.92 11.95
N ALA A 66 3.94 4.39 12.54
CA ALA A 66 4.70 5.53 12.01
C ALA A 66 5.38 5.18 10.67
N LEU A 67 5.77 3.91 10.48
CA LEU A 67 6.30 3.42 9.20
C LEU A 67 5.21 3.37 8.13
N VAL A 68 4.00 2.96 8.49
CA VAL A 68 2.84 2.95 7.58
C VAL A 68 2.48 4.37 7.18
N GLU A 69 2.39 5.29 8.13
CA GLU A 69 2.13 6.71 7.86
C GLU A 69 3.19 7.34 6.94
N LEU A 70 4.47 7.02 7.15
CA LEU A 70 5.56 7.46 6.28
C LEU A 70 5.41 6.94 4.85
N ALA A 71 5.09 5.65 4.69
CA ALA A 71 4.88 5.04 3.38
C ALA A 71 3.69 5.71 2.64
N VAL A 72 2.59 5.96 3.34
CA VAL A 72 1.40 6.63 2.78
C VAL A 72 1.69 8.08 2.41
N SER A 73 2.40 8.82 3.27
CA SER A 73 2.78 10.21 2.98
C SER A 73 3.63 10.34 1.71
N ARG A 74 4.47 9.33 1.42
CA ARG A 74 5.24 9.28 0.17
C ARG A 74 4.40 9.03 -1.07
N ILE A 75 3.35 8.17 -0.99
CA ILE A 75 2.38 8.05 -2.09
C ILE A 75 1.73 9.41 -2.40
N ARG A 76 1.43 10.20 -1.36
CA ARG A 76 0.75 11.50 -1.51
C ARG A 76 1.65 12.61 -2.05
N MET A 77 2.98 12.48 -1.93
CA MET A 77 3.95 13.48 -2.39
C MET A 77 4.39 13.31 -3.85
N ILE A 78 4.28 12.11 -4.42
CA ILE A 78 4.66 11.85 -5.80
C ILE A 78 3.43 12.06 -6.68
N ASP A 79 3.51 13.03 -7.59
CA ASP A 79 2.54 13.38 -8.62
C ASP A 79 1.63 12.18 -8.97
N TYR A 80 0.31 12.31 -8.73
CA TYR A 80 -0.71 11.25 -8.81
C TYR A 80 -0.73 10.42 -10.11
N LYS A 81 -0.05 10.89 -11.16
CA LYS A 81 0.14 10.20 -12.45
C LYS A 81 1.30 9.19 -12.46
N THR A 82 2.17 9.24 -11.46
CA THR A 82 3.43 8.49 -11.37
C THR A 82 3.51 7.74 -10.04
N ILE A 83 2.39 7.16 -9.61
CA ILE A 83 2.34 6.32 -8.41
C ILE A 83 3.18 5.07 -8.68
N SER A 84 4.43 5.10 -8.24
CA SER A 84 5.28 3.92 -8.18
C SER A 84 4.87 3.12 -6.96
N ILE A 85 3.87 2.25 -7.12
CA ILE A 85 3.49 1.23 -6.13
C ILE A 85 4.72 0.50 -5.57
N VAL A 86 5.74 0.33 -6.42
CA VAL A 86 7.05 -0.24 -6.10
C VAL A 86 7.76 0.52 -4.98
N ASP A 87 7.72 1.85 -4.91
CA ASP A 87 8.39 2.63 -3.85
C ASP A 87 7.62 2.59 -2.52
N PHE A 88 6.29 2.51 -2.58
CA PHE A 88 5.46 2.25 -1.41
C PHE A 88 5.75 0.87 -0.82
N GLU A 89 5.73 -0.16 -1.68
CA GLU A 89 6.03 -1.53 -1.27
C GLU A 89 7.47 -1.65 -0.77
N LYS A 90 8.46 -1.02 -1.43
CA LYS A 90 9.85 -0.99 -0.93
C LYS A 90 9.97 -0.32 0.44
N THR A 91 9.22 0.75 0.69
CA THR A 91 9.20 1.44 1.99
C THR A 91 8.58 0.54 3.06
N LEU A 92 7.45 -0.13 2.78
CA LEU A 92 6.81 -1.07 3.71
C LEU A 92 7.61 -2.36 3.93
N LEU A 93 8.29 -2.86 2.89
CA LEU A 93 9.06 -4.10 2.93
C LEU A 93 10.46 -3.91 3.50
N GLY A 94 10.85 -2.69 3.91
CA GLY A 94 12.19 -2.38 4.42
C GLY A 94 13.30 -2.51 3.38
N ALA A 95 12.95 -2.53 2.10
CA ALA A 95 13.88 -2.61 0.96
C ALA A 95 14.23 -1.22 0.40
N PHE A 96 14.06 -0.18 1.21
CA PHE A 96 14.35 1.19 0.82
C PHE A 96 15.68 1.62 1.43
N SER A 97 16.72 1.67 0.60
CA SER A 97 17.88 2.52 0.87
C SER A 97 17.46 3.96 0.62
N GLU A 98 17.59 4.84 1.60
CA GLU A 98 17.43 6.28 1.38
C GLU A 98 18.29 6.72 0.19
N PRO A 99 17.76 7.46 -0.81
CA PRO A 99 18.60 8.16 -1.75
C PRO A 99 19.19 9.37 -1.02
N GLY A 100 20.17 9.13 -0.16
CA GLY A 100 20.72 10.20 0.67
C GLY A 100 21.45 9.82 1.95
N ASN A 101 21.72 8.54 2.23
CA ASN A 101 22.63 8.18 3.34
C ASN A 101 23.81 7.30 2.90
N ALA A 102 24.38 7.63 1.75
CA ALA A 102 25.78 7.33 1.44
C ALA A 102 26.64 8.56 1.77
N ALA A 103 26.51 9.06 3.00
CA ALA A 103 27.43 10.04 3.57
C ALA A 103 28.01 9.43 4.85
N GLY A 104 29.16 8.77 4.68
CA GLY A 104 30.11 8.51 5.75
C GLY A 104 29.73 7.39 6.73
N GLN A 105 30.25 6.20 6.48
CA GLN A 105 30.81 5.39 7.56
C GLN A 105 32.23 4.99 7.15
N SER A 106 33.14 5.22 8.12
CA SER A 106 34.60 5.32 8.03
C SER A 106 35.34 4.10 7.52
#